data_AF-A0ABD6MBH0-F1
#
_entry.id   AF-A0ABD6MBH0-F1
#
_cell.length_a   1.000
_cell.length_b   1.000
_cell.length_c   1.000
_cell.angle_alpha   90.00
_cell.angle_beta   90.00
_cell.angle_gamma   90.00
#
_symmetry.space_group_name_H-M   'P 1'
#
loop_
_entity.id
_entity.type
_entity.pdbx_description
1 polymer ?
#
loop_
_entity_poly.entity_id
_entity_poly.type
_entity_poly.pdbx_seq_one_letter_code
_entity_poly.pdbx_strand_id
1 'polypeptide(L)'
;MTGQLRGPWVVTLVFANLFNAYIAYGALLIPPQGIWDENTLTDIELASWLLIVSGALTALLTVSPVSRRAISRWWLALPLLFLAAGVARLQSIVYAYPMGPGD
;
A
#
# COMPACT_ATOMS: atom_id res chain seq x y z
N MET A 1 -7.17 -4.05 32.97
CA MET A 1 -5.85 -3.47 32.59
C MET A 1 -5.64 -3.38 31.07
N THR A 2 -6.68 -3.36 30.23
CA THR A 2 -6.55 -3.45 28.76
C THR A 2 -6.51 -2.09 28.04
N GLY A 3 -6.82 -0.98 28.72
CA GLY A 3 -6.85 0.36 28.10
C GLY A 3 -5.47 0.89 27.67
N GLN A 4 -4.42 0.65 28.47
CA GLN A 4 -3.09 1.23 28.21
C GLN A 4 -2.34 0.57 27.04
N LEU A 5 -2.58 -0.72 26.77
CA LEU A 5 -1.95 -1.40 25.62
C LEU A 5 -2.62 -1.05 24.30
N ARG A 6 -3.89 -0.60 24.28
CA ARG A 6 -4.60 -0.24 23.05
C ARG A 6 -4.05 1.04 22.41
N GLY A 7 -3.69 2.04 23.22
CA GLY A 7 -3.22 3.35 22.76
C GLY A 7 -2.01 3.25 21.81
N PRO A 8 -0.90 2.64 22.22
CA PRO A 8 0.31 2.51 21.39
C PRO A 8 0.04 1.78 20.07
N TRP A 9 -0.73 0.68 20.09
CA TRP A 9 -1.08 -0.05 18.87
C TRP A 9 -1.88 0.80 17.89
N VAL A 10 -2.88 1.55 18.39
CA VAL A 10 -3.69 2.43 17.54
C VAL A 10 -2.81 3.52 16.92
N VAL A 11 -1.93 4.17 17.71
CA VAL A 11 -1.03 5.21 17.19
C VAL A 11 -0.11 4.67 16.11
N THR A 12 0.57 3.54 16.36
CA THR A 12 1.47 2.92 15.38
C THR A 12 0.73 2.55 14.10
N LEU A 13 -0.46 1.97 14.19
CA LEU A 13 -1.25 1.59 13.02
C LEU A 13 -1.77 2.81 12.25
N VAL A 14 -2.13 3.90 12.92
CA VAL A 14 -2.51 5.15 12.25
C VAL A 14 -1.33 5.72 11.45
N PHE A 15 -0.14 5.80 12.05
CA PHE A 15 1.05 6.26 11.35
C PHE A 15 1.41 5.36 10.16
N ALA A 16 1.35 4.04 10.33
CA ALA A 16 1.60 3.11 9.23
C ALA A 16 0.59 3.28 8.08
N ASN A 17 -0.69 3.49 8.39
CA ASN A 17 -1.71 3.73 7.36
C ASN A 17 -1.59 5.12 6.71
N LEU A 18 -1.18 6.16 7.44
CA LEU A 18 -0.87 7.47 6.85
C LEU A 18 0.31 7.39 5.89
N PHE A 19 1.35 6.63 6.25
CA PHE A 19 2.48 6.37 5.37
C PHE A 19 2.05 5.62 4.11
N ASN A 20 1.21 4.58 4.23
CA ASN A 20 0.62 3.90 3.08
C ASN A 20 -0.23 4.85 2.21
N ALA A 21 -1.00 5.75 2.83
CA ALA A 21 -1.80 6.74 2.11
C ALA A 21 -0.93 7.70 1.29
N TYR A 22 0.22 8.12 1.84
CA TYR A 22 1.18 8.95 1.11
C TYR A 22 1.77 8.21 -0.11
N ILE A 23 2.15 6.94 0.05
CA ILE A 23 2.65 6.15 -1.08
C ILE A 23 1.55 5.94 -2.13
N ALA A 24 0.32 5.65 -1.68
CA ALA A 24 -0.83 5.49 -2.57
C ALA A 24 -1.13 6.75 -3.37
N TYR A 25 -0.97 7.93 -2.78
CA TYR A 25 -1.06 9.20 -3.49
C TYR A 25 -0.07 9.24 -4.66
N GLY A 26 1.21 8.92 -4.42
CA GLY A 26 2.23 8.88 -5.47
C GLY A 26 1.93 7.85 -6.57
N ALA A 27 1.53 6.64 -6.18
CA ALA A 27 1.26 5.57 -7.14
C ALA A 27 0.01 5.82 -8.01
N LEU A 28 -1.05 6.42 -7.44
CA LEU A 28 -2.36 6.50 -8.08
C LEU A 28 -2.63 7.83 -8.79
N LEU A 29 -2.07 8.93 -8.29
CA LEU A 29 -2.38 10.27 -8.80
C LEU A 29 -1.35 10.83 -9.77
N ILE A 30 -0.25 10.12 -10.00
CA ILE A 30 0.74 10.47 -11.02
C ILE A 30 0.38 9.68 -12.30
N PRO A 31 -0.18 10.34 -13.34
CA PRO A 31 -0.40 9.71 -14.63
C PRO A 31 0.90 9.74 -15.45
N PRO A 32 1.29 8.62 -16.09
CA PRO A 32 2.39 8.63 -17.06
C PRO A 32 1.99 9.44 -18.30
N GLN A 33 2.92 10.22 -18.86
CA GLN A 33 2.62 11.07 -20.02
C GLN A 33 2.56 10.30 -21.36
N GLY A 34 3.07 9.07 -21.38
CA GLY A 34 3.09 8.19 -22.54
C GLY A 34 4.02 7.00 -22.33
N ILE A 35 4.10 6.12 -23.32
CA ILE A 35 4.95 4.91 -23.26
C ILE A 35 6.45 5.29 -23.24
N TRP A 36 6.80 6.45 -23.80
CA TRP A 36 8.15 7.02 -23.81
C TRP A 36 8.60 7.60 -22.46
N ASP A 37 7.71 7.69 -21.48
CA ASP A 37 7.96 8.28 -20.15
C ASP A 37 8.43 7.20 -19.16
N GLU A 38 9.55 6.56 -19.50
CA GLU A 38 10.12 5.41 -18.78
C GLU A 38 10.45 5.73 -17.32
N ASN A 39 10.93 6.95 -17.05
CA ASN A 39 11.23 7.40 -15.69
C ASN A 39 9.97 7.43 -14.82
N THR A 40 8.89 8.04 -15.32
CA THR A 40 7.62 8.11 -14.57
C THR A 40 6.99 6.73 -14.42
N LEU A 41 7.08 5.87 -15.44
CA LEU A 41 6.61 4.48 -15.34
C LEU A 41 7.38 3.69 -14.27
N THR A 42 8.70 3.83 -14.23
CA THR A 42 9.58 3.19 -13.22
C THR A 42 9.26 3.71 -11.82
N ASP A 43 9.05 5.02 -11.67
CA ASP A 43 8.69 5.63 -10.38
C ASP A 43 7.32 5.14 -9.87
N ILE A 44 6.32 5.02 -10.77
CA ILE A 44 5.01 4.47 -10.42
C ILE A 44 5.12 2.98 -10.06
N GLU A 45 5.93 2.21 -10.79
CA GLU A 45 6.18 0.80 -10.47
C GLU A 45 6.81 0.65 -9.08
N LEU A 46 7.86 1.43 -8.79
CA LEU A 46 8.51 1.45 -7.49
C LEU A 46 7.54 1.86 -6.39
N ALA A 47 6.75 2.93 -6.59
CA ALA A 47 5.74 3.38 -5.63
C ALA A 47 4.67 2.30 -5.38
N SER A 48 4.27 1.58 -6.42
CA SER A 48 3.29 0.50 -6.32
C SER A 48 3.85 -0.70 -5.54
N TRP A 49 5.10 -1.09 -5.79
CA TRP A 49 5.79 -2.12 -5.00
C TRP A 49 5.95 -1.72 -3.54
N LEU A 50 6.35 -0.47 -3.29
CA LEU A 50 6.44 0.07 -1.93
C LEU A 50 5.08 0.00 -1.23
N LEU A 51 3.98 0.35 -1.92
CA LEU A 51 2.63 0.29 -1.36
C LEU A 51 2.20 -1.14 -1.02
N ILE A 52 2.55 -2.11 -1.87
CA ILE A 52 2.25 -3.53 -1.63
C ILE A 52 3.02 -4.03 -0.40
N VAL A 53 4.32 -3.78 -0.35
CA VAL A 53 5.18 -4.24 0.76
C VAL A 53 4.78 -3.58 2.07
N SER A 54 4.54 -2.26 2.05
CA SER A 54 4.15 -1.51 3.24
C SER A 54 2.73 -1.88 3.69
N GLY A 55 1.80 -2.09 2.76
CA GLY A 55 0.45 -2.60 3.02
C GLY A 55 0.48 -3.99 3.66
N ALA A 56 1.29 -4.91 3.11
CA ALA A 56 1.48 -6.25 3.66
C ALA A 56 2.09 -6.22 5.07
N LEU A 57 3.13 -5.40 5.28
CA LEU A 57 3.75 -5.22 6.60
C LEU A 57 2.75 -4.65 7.61
N THR A 58 1.97 -3.65 7.20
CA THR A 58 0.93 -3.05 8.05
C THR A 58 -0.16 -4.05 8.38
N ALA A 59 -0.57 -4.90 7.43
CA ALA A 59 -1.51 -5.99 7.67
C ALA A 59 -0.96 -6.97 8.70
N LEU A 60 0.29 -7.43 8.54
CA LEU A 60 0.96 -8.32 9.50
C LEU A 60 1.06 -7.70 10.90
N LEU A 61 1.43 -6.43 10.99
CA LEU A 61 1.45 -5.69 12.26
C LEU A 61 0.05 -5.60 12.90
N THR A 62 -1.00 -5.51 12.08
CA THR A 62 -2.40 -5.45 12.55
C THR A 62 -2.93 -6.82 13.00
N VAL A 63 -2.43 -7.93 12.44
CA VAL A 63 -2.87 -9.30 12.81
C VAL A 63 -2.59 -9.61 14.28
N SER A 64 -1.46 -9.13 14.84
CA SER A 64 -1.10 -9.36 16.25
C SER A 64 -2.12 -8.79 17.25
N PRO A 65 -2.46 -7.48 17.23
CA PRO A 65 -3.47 -6.91 18.13
C PRO A 65 -4.88 -7.41 17.84
N VAL A 66 -5.21 -7.74 16.58
CA VAL A 66 -6.52 -8.31 16.22
C VAL A 66 -6.70 -9.72 16.78
N SER A 67 -5.68 -10.58 16.66
CA SER A 67 -5.70 -11.96 17.20
C SER A 67 -5.81 -11.96 18.72
N ARG A 68 -5.20 -10.97 19.39
CA ARG A 68 -5.32 -10.75 20.83
C ARG A 68 -6.64 -10.07 21.26
N ARG A 69 -7.57 -9.83 20.33
CA ARG A 69 -8.84 -9.10 20.54
C ARG A 69 -8.66 -7.71 21.17
N ALA A 70 -7.48 -7.11 21.01
CA ALA A 70 -7.22 -5.75 21.50
C ALA A 70 -7.90 -4.70 20.59
N ILE A 71 -8.02 -4.99 19.29
CA ILE A 71 -8.55 -4.08 18.26
C ILE A 71 -9.55 -4.82 17.36
N SER A 72 -10.51 -4.09 16.79
CA SER A 72 -11.52 -4.64 15.87
C SER A 72 -10.89 -5.18 14.59
N ARG A 73 -11.43 -6.29 14.07
CA ARG A 73 -11.00 -6.90 12.79
C ARG A 73 -11.12 -5.95 11.61
N TRP A 74 -11.99 -4.94 11.69
CA TRP A 74 -12.14 -3.89 10.69
C TRP A 74 -10.84 -3.11 10.41
N TRP A 75 -9.90 -3.10 11.36
CA TRP A 75 -8.59 -2.47 11.14
C TRP A 75 -7.73 -3.17 10.08
N LEU A 76 -8.02 -4.43 9.73
CA LEU A 76 -7.34 -5.13 8.64
C LEU A 76 -7.84 -4.69 7.26
N ALA A 77 -9.04 -4.12 7.16
CA ALA A 77 -9.60 -3.72 5.87
C ALA A 77 -8.73 -2.65 5.19
N LEU A 78 -8.24 -1.68 5.98
CA LEU A 78 -7.46 -0.55 5.46
C LEU A 78 -6.11 -0.97 4.84
N PRO A 79 -5.23 -1.74 5.51
CA PRO A 79 -3.99 -2.21 4.90
C PRO A 79 -4.23 -3.16 3.72
N LEU A 80 -5.31 -3.97 3.75
CA LEU A 80 -5.69 -4.82 2.62
C LEU A 80 -6.12 -4.00 1.40
N LEU A 81 -6.83 -2.88 1.59
CA LEU A 81 -7.19 -1.96 0.50
C LEU A 81 -5.96 -1.34 -0.14
N PHE A 82 -4.96 -0.92 0.65
CA PHE A 82 -3.71 -0.40 0.10
C PHE A 82 -2.94 -1.45 -0.71
N LEU A 83 -2.88 -2.69 -0.20
CA LEU A 83 -2.26 -3.81 -0.92
C LEU A 83 -2.99 -4.06 -2.25
N ALA A 84 -4.32 -4.13 -2.22
CA ALA A 84 -5.12 -4.31 -3.43
C ALA A 84 -4.93 -3.16 -4.43
N ALA A 85 -4.86 -1.91 -3.95
CA ALA A 85 -4.63 -0.75 -4.79
C ALA A 85 -3.25 -0.79 -5.48
N GLY A 86 -2.19 -1.16 -4.77
CA GLY A 86 -0.86 -1.32 -5.34
C GLY A 86 -0.81 -2.42 -6.41
N VAL A 87 -1.42 -3.58 -6.15
CA VAL A 87 -1.52 -4.67 -7.13
C VAL A 87 -2.33 -4.23 -8.36
N ALA A 88 -3.48 -3.60 -8.15
CA ALA A 88 -4.32 -3.11 -9.24
C ALA A 88 -3.58 -2.08 -10.11
N ARG A 89 -2.77 -1.21 -9.49
CA ARG A 89 -1.96 -0.22 -10.20
C ARG A 89 -0.88 -0.90 -11.05
N LEU A 90 -0.12 -1.85 -10.51
CA LEU A 90 0.85 -2.62 -11.30
C LEU A 90 0.21 -3.32 -12.49
N GLN A 91 -0.92 -4.02 -12.26
CA GLN A 91 -1.66 -4.66 -13.35
C GLN A 91 -2.07 -3.65 -14.41
N SER A 92 -2.58 -2.48 -14.01
CA SER A 92 -2.98 -1.43 -14.96
C SER A 92 -1.82 -0.96 -15.84
N ILE A 93 -0.61 -0.86 -15.30
CA ILE A 93 0.59 -0.48 -16.07
C ILE A 93 0.93 -1.57 -17.08
N VAL A 94 0.98 -2.83 -16.64
CA VAL A 94 1.29 -3.98 -17.53
C VAL A 94 0.30 -4.09 -18.68
N TYR A 95 -0.99 -3.86 -18.43
CA TYR A 95 -2.03 -3.89 -19.47
C TYR A 95 -1.99 -2.67 -20.41
N ALA A 96 -1.73 -1.47 -19.89
CA ALA A 96 -1.78 -0.24 -20.67
C ALA A 96 -0.47 0.08 -21.40
N TYR A 97 0.67 -0.38 -20.87
CA TYR A 97 2.02 -0.13 -21.37
C TYR A 97 2.78 -1.46 -21.48
N PRO A 98 2.38 -2.39 -22.37
CA PRO A 98 3.14 -3.60 -22.59
C PRO A 98 4.53 -3.21 -23.08
N MET A 99 5.58 -3.60 -22.36
CA MET A 99 6.94 -3.44 -22.86
C MET A 99 7.03 -4.20 -24.18
N GLY A 100 7.26 -3.48 -25.28
CA GLY A 100 7.55 -4.11 -26.57
C GLY A 100 8.78 -5.01 -26.42
N PRO A 101 8.96 -6.02 -27.30
CA PRO A 101 10.23 -6.75 -27.35
C PRO A 101 11.33 -5.70 -27.49
N GLY A 102 12.22 -5.61 -26.50
CA GLY A 102 13.32 -4.66 -26.55
C GLY A 102 14.13 -4.88 -27.81
N ASP A 103 14.34 -3.82 -28.59
CA ASP A 103 15.24 -3.81 -29.74
C ASP A 103 16.71 -3.86 -29.28
#